data_AF-A0A7R9ZCI2-F1
#
_entry.id   AF-A0A7R9ZCI2-F1
#
_cell.length_a   1.000
_cell.length_b   1.000
_cell.length_c   1.000
_cell.angle_alpha   90.00
_cell.angle_beta   90.00
_cell.angle_gamma   90.00
#
_symmetry.space_group_name_H-M   'P 1'
#
loop_
_entity.id
_entity.type
_entity.pdbx_description
1 polymer ?
#
loop_
_entity_poly.entity_id
_entity_poly.type
_entity_poly.pdbx_seq_one_letter_code
_entity_poly.pdbx_strand_id
1 'polypeptide(L)'
;ASATEAMRARLNRQFKPQGVEILDVIIQQITLPDEIQTQMSQKTMVISQNAEQRMQQKHDMQVLSQREAITTLKQSIDERKLELHTDGKLLALREQMELERERAAGEAVQWNVSTQMVVDVELVSAENDLTVQRIRDTTRLETERVEKEAEAKSAVTRCEAEAKVREVDAEAEAKCADLQAQGEKALFHAEGVSAPKNRTLHEHTTSLLRLRAQDALASNERLVVTGTSGGKAANRMLLADAALSALPTRRGQIDKEERSALLSELAVASGRAGVRLHVGTGGAAPRWE
;
A
#
# COMPACT_ATOMS: atom_id res chain seq x y z
N ALA A 1 147.65 -14.44 -44.19
CA ALA A 1 148.46 -15.54 -44.76
C ALA A 1 148.58 -16.60 -43.69
N SER A 2 148.17 -17.84 -43.99
CA SER A 2 148.20 -18.94 -43.02
C SER A 2 149.66 -19.25 -42.63
N ALA A 3 149.92 -19.60 -41.37
CA ALA A 3 151.26 -19.94 -40.90
C ALA A 3 151.91 -21.08 -41.73
N THR A 4 151.09 -21.98 -42.29
CA THR A 4 151.51 -23.07 -43.18
C THR A 4 152.00 -22.59 -44.54
N GLU A 5 151.38 -21.55 -45.12
CA GLU A 5 151.78 -21.00 -46.41
C GLU A 5 153.12 -20.26 -46.35
N ALA A 6 153.35 -19.50 -45.27
CA ALA A 6 154.61 -18.79 -45.04
C ALA A 6 155.81 -19.75 -44.87
N MET A 7 155.58 -20.89 -44.21
CA MET A 7 156.61 -21.91 -44.00
C MET A 7 156.94 -22.68 -45.29
N ARG A 8 155.91 -23.01 -46.09
CA ARG A 8 156.08 -23.64 -47.41
C ARG A 8 156.94 -22.80 -48.36
N ALA A 9 156.67 -21.49 -48.45
CA ALA A 9 157.41 -20.59 -49.34
C ALA A 9 158.90 -20.46 -48.95
N ARG A 10 159.20 -20.45 -47.64
CA ARG A 10 160.57 -20.37 -47.12
C ARG A 10 161.37 -21.64 -47.39
N LEU A 11 160.79 -22.80 -47.14
CA LEU A 11 161.44 -24.09 -47.37
C LEU A 11 161.69 -24.34 -48.87
N ASN A 12 160.71 -24.01 -49.73
CA ASN A 12 160.90 -24.11 -51.18
C ASN A 12 162.05 -23.24 -51.68
N ARG A 13 162.29 -22.07 -51.10
CA ARG A 13 163.41 -21.20 -51.51
C ARG A 13 164.79 -21.76 -51.15
N GLN A 14 164.89 -22.58 -50.09
CA GLN A 14 166.15 -23.21 -49.65
C GLN A 14 166.48 -24.51 -50.40
N PHE A 15 165.47 -25.31 -50.75
CA PHE A 15 165.68 -26.64 -51.34
C PHE A 15 165.62 -26.67 -52.87
N LYS A 16 165.12 -25.61 -53.52
CA LYS A 16 165.10 -25.49 -55.00
C LYS A 16 166.48 -25.61 -55.68
N PRO A 17 167.59 -25.08 -55.14
CA PRO A 17 168.93 -25.26 -55.73
C PRO A 17 169.41 -26.72 -55.67
N GLN A 18 168.84 -27.53 -54.77
CA GLN A 18 169.14 -28.95 -54.60
C GLN A 18 168.20 -29.86 -55.41
N GLY A 19 167.32 -29.26 -56.22
CA GLY A 19 166.39 -30.00 -57.10
C GLY A 19 165.14 -30.55 -56.41
N VAL A 20 164.83 -30.13 -55.18
CA VAL A 20 163.65 -30.61 -54.41
C VAL A 20 162.59 -29.51 -54.31
N GLU A 21 161.35 -29.85 -54.66
CA GLU A 21 160.17 -28.97 -54.52
C GLU A 21 159.17 -29.56 -53.51
N ILE A 22 158.82 -28.76 -52.50
CA ILE A 22 157.90 -29.09 -51.43
C ILE A 22 156.48 -28.67 -51.83
N LEU A 23 155.61 -29.67 -51.96
CA LEU A 23 154.23 -29.50 -52.42
C LEU A 23 153.30 -29.01 -51.30
N ASP A 24 153.41 -29.54 -50.08
CA ASP A 24 152.53 -29.15 -48.98
C ASP A 24 153.19 -29.32 -47.61
N VAL A 25 152.73 -28.53 -46.63
CA VAL A 25 153.22 -28.55 -45.24
C VAL A 25 152.01 -28.62 -44.31
N ILE A 26 151.83 -29.78 -43.67
CA ILE A 26 150.77 -30.01 -42.69
C ILE A 26 151.39 -30.04 -41.29
N ILE A 27 150.86 -29.23 -40.38
CA ILE A 27 151.27 -29.26 -38.97
C ILE A 27 150.56 -30.44 -38.31
N GLN A 28 151.29 -31.50 -37.98
CA GLN A 28 150.71 -32.73 -37.40
C GLN A 28 150.36 -32.60 -35.92
N GLN A 29 151.16 -31.87 -35.16
CA GLN A 29 150.96 -31.74 -33.72
C GLN A 29 151.41 -30.37 -33.24
N ILE A 30 150.51 -29.67 -32.55
CA ILE A 30 150.80 -28.43 -31.85
C ILE A 30 150.75 -28.76 -30.37
N THR A 31 151.91 -28.96 -29.76
CA THR A 31 152.03 -29.11 -28.32
C THR A 31 152.10 -27.72 -27.70
N LEU A 32 150.98 -27.26 -27.17
CA LEU A 32 150.95 -26.08 -26.31
C LEU A 32 151.42 -26.51 -24.91
N PRO A 33 152.15 -25.65 -24.17
CA PRO A 33 152.47 -25.91 -22.78
C PRO A 33 151.19 -26.20 -21.97
N ASP A 34 151.23 -27.22 -21.11
CA ASP A 34 150.07 -27.69 -20.32
C ASP A 34 149.43 -26.56 -19.48
N GLU A 35 150.22 -25.56 -19.11
CA GLU A 35 149.76 -24.35 -18.41
C GLU A 35 148.75 -23.53 -19.24
N ILE A 36 148.92 -23.43 -20.56
CA ILE A 36 148.01 -22.66 -21.43
C ILE A 36 146.73 -23.45 -21.70
N GLN A 37 146.84 -24.77 -21.87
CA GLN A 37 145.69 -25.65 -22.10
C GLN A 37 144.77 -25.72 -20.87
N THR A 38 145.37 -25.83 -19.67
CA THR A 38 144.62 -25.79 -18.41
C THR A 38 143.94 -24.44 -18.20
N GLN A 39 144.62 -23.31 -18.44
CA GLN A 39 144.01 -21.98 -18.36
C GLN A 39 142.84 -21.78 -19.35
N MET A 40 142.98 -22.24 -20.60
CA MET A 40 141.92 -22.13 -21.59
C MET A 40 140.72 -23.03 -21.24
N SER A 41 140.96 -24.25 -20.75
CA SER A 41 139.90 -25.16 -20.30
C SER A 41 139.13 -24.61 -19.09
N GLN A 42 139.85 -24.07 -18.10
CA GLN A 42 139.26 -23.43 -16.91
C GLN A 42 138.43 -22.20 -17.30
N LYS A 43 138.96 -21.34 -18.18
CA LYS A 43 138.23 -20.18 -18.68
C LYS A 43 136.97 -20.58 -19.46
N THR A 44 137.04 -21.63 -20.26
CA THR A 44 135.89 -22.15 -21.02
C THR A 44 134.84 -22.74 -20.10
N MET A 45 135.26 -23.47 -19.06
CA MET A 45 134.36 -24.02 -18.04
C MET A 45 133.63 -22.91 -17.26
N VAL A 46 134.33 -21.85 -16.88
CA VAL A 46 133.72 -20.68 -16.21
C VAL A 46 132.76 -19.93 -17.15
N ILE A 47 133.08 -19.83 -18.44
CA ILE A 47 132.16 -19.23 -19.44
C ILE A 47 130.92 -20.11 -19.60
N SER A 48 131.07 -21.43 -19.66
CA SER A 48 129.96 -22.38 -19.77
C SER A 48 129.06 -22.34 -18.55
N GLN A 49 129.63 -22.35 -17.34
CA GLN A 49 128.88 -22.24 -16.09
C GLN A 49 128.13 -20.91 -15.99
N ASN A 50 128.77 -19.79 -16.38
CA ASN A 50 128.10 -18.50 -16.43
C ASN A 50 126.97 -18.45 -17.48
N ALA A 51 127.15 -19.10 -18.63
CA ALA A 51 126.13 -19.18 -19.66
C ALA A 51 124.92 -20.03 -19.19
N GLU A 52 125.18 -21.16 -18.55
CA GLU A 52 124.17 -22.03 -17.95
C GLU A 52 123.39 -21.32 -16.85
N GLN A 53 124.08 -20.66 -15.91
CA GLN A 53 123.44 -19.86 -14.86
C GLN A 53 122.56 -18.74 -15.44
N ARG A 54 123.02 -18.05 -16.49
CA ARG A 54 122.21 -17.02 -17.18
C ARG A 54 121.00 -17.61 -17.89
N MET A 55 121.13 -18.78 -18.51
CA MET A 55 120.00 -19.46 -19.15
C MET A 55 118.98 -19.90 -18.10
N GLN A 56 119.42 -20.44 -16.97
CA GLN A 56 118.54 -20.89 -15.90
C GLN A 56 117.82 -19.70 -15.24
N GLN A 57 118.52 -18.61 -14.95
CA GLN A 57 117.89 -17.37 -14.47
C GLN A 57 116.85 -16.81 -15.45
N LYS A 58 117.12 -16.85 -16.77
CA LYS A 58 116.15 -16.42 -17.78
C LYS A 58 114.93 -17.34 -17.83
N HIS A 59 115.13 -18.65 -17.69
CA HIS A 59 114.04 -19.61 -17.64
C HIS A 59 113.17 -19.39 -16.39
N ASP A 60 113.79 -19.24 -15.22
CA ASP A 60 113.08 -18.97 -13.97
C ASP A 60 112.30 -17.66 -14.04
N MET A 61 112.90 -16.62 -14.63
CA MET A 61 112.23 -15.33 -14.87
C MET A 61 111.02 -15.47 -15.80
N GLN A 62 111.14 -16.27 -16.87
CA GLN A 62 110.01 -16.52 -17.78
C GLN A 62 108.89 -17.31 -17.10
N VAL A 63 109.23 -18.34 -16.32
CA VAL A 63 108.25 -19.12 -15.55
C VAL A 63 107.54 -18.24 -14.52
N LEU A 64 108.29 -17.37 -13.83
CA LEU A 64 107.73 -16.43 -12.87
C LEU A 64 106.81 -15.42 -13.55
N SER A 65 107.24 -14.82 -14.66
CA SER A 65 106.41 -13.90 -15.46
C SER A 65 105.14 -14.57 -15.99
N GLN A 66 105.22 -15.81 -16.49
CA GLN A 66 104.05 -16.57 -16.93
C GLN A 66 103.11 -16.90 -15.77
N ARG A 67 103.66 -17.28 -14.62
CA ARG A 67 102.86 -17.59 -13.42
C ARG A 67 102.12 -16.35 -12.92
N GLU A 68 102.81 -15.21 -12.87
CA GLU A 68 102.21 -13.92 -12.52
C GLU A 68 101.11 -13.55 -13.51
N ALA A 69 101.35 -13.68 -14.82
CA ALA A 69 100.34 -13.42 -15.86
C ALA A 69 99.10 -14.32 -15.70
N ILE A 70 99.28 -15.60 -15.35
CA ILE A 70 98.16 -16.50 -15.08
C ILE A 70 97.40 -16.07 -13.82
N THR A 71 98.10 -15.66 -12.76
CA THR A 71 97.45 -15.22 -11.51
C THR A 71 96.68 -13.92 -11.69
N THR A 72 97.22 -12.93 -12.40
CA THR A 72 96.53 -11.68 -12.69
C THR A 72 95.33 -11.91 -13.60
N LEU A 73 95.44 -12.81 -14.59
CA LEU A 73 94.31 -13.16 -15.45
C LEU A 73 93.20 -13.87 -14.66
N LYS A 74 93.53 -14.76 -13.72
CA LYS A 74 92.53 -15.36 -12.82
C LYS A 74 91.84 -14.31 -11.94
N GLN A 75 92.62 -13.41 -11.32
CA GLN A 75 92.09 -12.32 -10.50
C GLN A 75 91.13 -11.44 -11.29
N SER A 76 91.51 -10.99 -12.50
CA SER A 76 90.63 -10.17 -13.35
C SER A 76 89.33 -10.88 -13.76
N ILE A 77 89.36 -12.20 -13.99
CA ILE A 77 88.16 -12.98 -14.28
C ILE A 77 87.24 -13.02 -13.05
N ASP A 78 87.79 -13.25 -11.86
CA ASP A 78 87.02 -13.34 -10.64
C ASP A 78 86.45 -11.99 -10.21
N GLU A 79 87.22 -10.90 -10.37
CA GLU A 79 86.75 -9.52 -10.23
C GLU A 79 85.57 -9.25 -11.17
N ARG A 80 85.72 -9.57 -12.47
CA ARG A 80 84.65 -9.37 -13.45
C ARG A 80 83.39 -10.20 -13.17
N LYS A 81 83.54 -11.42 -12.66
CA LYS A 81 82.39 -12.22 -12.22
C LYS A 81 81.69 -11.58 -11.02
N LEU A 82 82.46 -11.05 -10.08
CA LEU A 82 81.92 -10.39 -8.89
C LEU A 82 81.15 -9.14 -9.29
N GLU A 83 81.71 -8.31 -10.18
CA GLU A 83 81.07 -7.12 -10.77
C GLU A 83 79.75 -7.48 -11.46
N LEU A 84 79.76 -8.48 -12.35
CA LEU A 84 78.54 -8.92 -13.05
C LEU A 84 77.47 -9.42 -12.08
N HIS A 85 77.87 -10.10 -11.00
CA HIS A 85 76.94 -10.59 -10.00
C HIS A 85 76.38 -9.46 -9.12
N THR A 86 77.19 -8.47 -8.77
CA THR A 86 76.70 -7.28 -8.06
C THR A 86 75.78 -6.45 -8.93
N ASP A 87 76.09 -6.28 -10.22
CA ASP A 87 75.26 -5.57 -11.17
C ASP A 87 73.92 -6.28 -11.38
N GLY A 88 73.94 -7.61 -11.54
CA GLY A 88 72.73 -8.42 -11.63
C GLY A 88 71.83 -8.27 -10.40
N LYS A 89 72.42 -8.23 -9.19
CA LYS A 89 71.67 -7.97 -7.95
C LYS A 89 71.08 -6.56 -7.91
N LEU A 90 71.84 -5.55 -8.34
CA LEU A 90 71.36 -4.17 -8.38
C LEU A 90 70.20 -4.01 -9.36
N LEU A 91 70.26 -4.65 -10.53
CA LEU A 91 69.15 -4.67 -11.48
C LEU A 91 67.92 -5.35 -10.89
N ALA A 92 68.07 -6.55 -10.31
CA ALA A 92 66.97 -7.25 -9.67
C ALA A 92 66.32 -6.43 -8.54
N LEU A 93 67.13 -5.71 -7.74
CA LEU A 93 66.64 -4.84 -6.68
C LEU A 93 65.86 -3.64 -7.23
N ARG A 94 66.32 -3.04 -8.35
CA ARG A 94 65.59 -1.94 -9.00
C ARG A 94 64.23 -2.41 -9.50
N GLU A 95 64.19 -3.52 -10.21
CA GLU A 95 62.93 -4.10 -10.72
C GLU A 95 61.98 -4.46 -9.56
N GLN A 96 62.52 -4.99 -8.44
CA GLN A 96 61.72 -5.25 -7.24
C GLN A 96 61.12 -3.96 -6.65
N MET A 97 61.91 -2.89 -6.54
CA MET A 97 61.40 -1.62 -6.03
C MET A 97 60.35 -0.99 -6.95
N GLU A 98 60.51 -1.10 -8.27
CA GLU A 98 59.51 -0.64 -9.23
C GLU A 98 58.21 -1.45 -9.11
N LEU A 99 58.32 -2.77 -9.00
CA LEU A 99 57.18 -3.65 -8.84
C LEU A 99 56.44 -3.42 -7.50
N GLU A 100 57.17 -3.17 -6.41
CA GLU A 100 56.57 -2.78 -5.12
C GLU A 100 55.87 -1.42 -5.21
N ARG A 101 56.46 -0.45 -5.92
CA ARG A 101 55.84 0.86 -6.14
C ARG A 101 54.55 0.74 -6.96
N GLU A 102 54.55 -0.08 -8.01
CA GLU A 102 53.35 -0.34 -8.80
C GLU A 102 52.29 -1.09 -8.00
N ARG A 103 52.69 -2.06 -7.16
CA ARG A 103 51.75 -2.75 -6.25
C ARG A 103 51.10 -1.78 -5.27
N ALA A 104 51.90 -0.93 -4.61
CA ALA A 104 51.38 0.06 -3.68
C ALA A 104 50.44 1.06 -4.37
N ALA A 105 50.76 1.48 -5.60
CA ALA A 105 49.87 2.31 -6.40
C ALA A 105 48.58 1.57 -6.78
N GLY A 106 48.67 0.30 -7.18
CA GLY A 106 47.52 -0.55 -7.48
C GLY A 106 46.60 -0.75 -6.28
N GLU A 107 47.15 -1.02 -5.10
CA GLU A 107 46.41 -1.15 -3.85
C GLU A 107 45.68 0.15 -3.47
N ALA A 108 46.35 1.31 -3.63
CA ALA A 108 45.73 2.61 -3.40
C ALA A 108 44.55 2.86 -4.36
N VAL A 109 44.70 2.50 -5.63
CA VAL A 109 43.62 2.60 -6.62
C VAL A 109 42.48 1.64 -6.27
N GLN A 110 42.78 0.39 -5.90
CA GLN A 110 41.76 -0.58 -5.51
C GLN A 110 40.98 -0.12 -4.28
N TRP A 111 41.66 0.47 -3.30
CA TRP A 111 41.02 1.05 -2.12
C TRP A 111 40.12 2.24 -2.47
N ASN A 112 40.58 3.15 -3.34
CA ASN A 112 39.76 4.26 -3.83
C ASN A 112 38.52 3.78 -4.59
N VAL A 113 38.66 2.75 -5.45
CA VAL A 113 37.51 2.17 -6.19
C VAL A 113 36.53 1.51 -5.23
N SER A 114 37.03 0.76 -4.25
CA SER A 114 36.17 0.11 -3.26
C SER A 114 35.40 1.11 -2.41
N THR A 115 36.04 2.21 -2.00
CA THR A 115 35.39 3.25 -1.21
C THR A 115 34.37 4.03 -2.03
N GLN A 116 34.70 4.39 -3.28
CA GLN A 116 33.74 5.01 -4.20
C GLN A 116 32.53 4.11 -4.45
N MET A 117 32.74 2.81 -4.67
CA MET A 117 31.63 1.87 -4.87
C MET A 117 30.67 1.83 -3.68
N VAL A 118 31.19 1.86 -2.45
CA VAL A 118 30.34 1.91 -1.24
C VAL A 118 29.54 3.21 -1.21
N VAL A 119 30.19 4.36 -1.45
CA VAL A 119 29.53 5.67 -1.49
C VAL A 119 28.44 5.71 -2.56
N ASP A 120 28.71 5.18 -3.75
CA ASP A 120 27.74 5.16 -4.86
C ASP A 120 26.52 4.28 -4.53
N VAL A 121 26.75 3.11 -3.92
CA VAL A 121 25.66 2.23 -3.47
C VAL A 121 24.82 2.90 -2.39
N GLU A 122 25.45 3.58 -1.42
CA GLU A 122 24.75 4.33 -0.38
C GLU A 122 23.94 5.51 -0.97
N LEU A 123 24.51 6.25 -1.92
CA LEU A 123 23.83 7.33 -2.62
C LEU A 123 22.59 6.82 -3.35
N VAL A 124 22.74 5.76 -4.14
CA VAL A 124 21.62 5.14 -4.87
C VAL A 124 20.56 4.61 -3.90
N SER A 125 20.96 4.02 -2.77
CA SER A 125 20.02 3.58 -1.74
C SER A 125 19.24 4.76 -1.16
N ALA A 126 19.92 5.85 -0.80
CA ALA A 126 19.29 7.04 -0.23
C ALA A 126 18.34 7.72 -1.24
N GLU A 127 18.71 7.79 -2.52
CA GLU A 127 17.86 8.30 -3.59
C GLU A 127 16.63 7.42 -3.81
N ASN A 128 16.80 6.10 -3.79
CA ASN A 128 15.69 5.15 -3.88
C ASN A 128 14.73 5.29 -2.69
N ASP A 129 15.26 5.43 -1.47
CA ASP A 129 14.42 5.62 -0.28
C ASP A 129 13.64 6.94 -0.35
N LEU A 130 14.28 8.02 -0.79
CA LEU A 130 13.63 9.32 -0.99
C LEU A 130 12.53 9.25 -2.06
N THR A 131 12.78 8.57 -3.18
CA THR A 131 11.79 8.43 -4.25
C THR A 131 10.61 7.55 -3.82
N VAL A 132 10.86 6.45 -3.11
CA VAL A 132 9.82 5.61 -2.52
C VAL A 132 8.97 6.40 -1.52
N GLN A 133 9.60 7.22 -0.66
CA GLN A 133 8.88 8.10 0.26
C GLN A 133 8.01 9.12 -0.49
N ARG A 134 8.55 9.78 -1.51
CA ARG A 134 7.78 10.71 -2.34
C ARG A 134 6.56 10.04 -2.98
N ILE A 135 6.72 8.84 -3.54
CA ILE A 135 5.61 8.09 -4.16
C ILE A 135 4.57 7.73 -3.08
N ARG A 136 5.01 7.31 -1.89
CA ARG A 136 4.09 7.01 -0.77
C ARG A 136 3.31 8.24 -0.33
N ASP A 137 3.97 9.40 -0.24
CA ASP A 137 3.31 10.64 0.15
C ASP A 137 2.33 11.12 -0.91
N THR A 138 2.69 11.06 -2.20
CA THR A 138 1.77 11.44 -3.28
C THR A 138 0.58 10.50 -3.36
N THR A 139 0.80 9.19 -3.28
CA THR A 139 -0.30 8.20 -3.29
C THR A 139 -1.19 8.35 -2.07
N ARG A 140 -0.64 8.63 -0.89
CA ARG A 140 -1.42 8.93 0.31
C ARG A 140 -2.27 10.20 0.14
N LEU A 141 -1.69 11.29 -0.36
CA LEU A 141 -2.43 12.54 -0.59
C LEU A 141 -3.55 12.37 -1.63
N GLU A 142 -3.29 11.62 -2.69
CA GLU A 142 -4.30 11.35 -3.73
C GLU A 142 -5.42 10.44 -3.21
N THR A 143 -5.08 9.39 -2.44
CA THR A 143 -6.09 8.52 -1.82
C THR A 143 -6.94 9.28 -0.82
N GLU A 144 -6.36 10.06 0.08
CA GLU A 144 -7.10 10.91 1.02
C GLU A 144 -7.99 11.93 0.29
N ARG A 145 -7.52 12.48 -0.85
CA ARG A 145 -8.32 13.37 -1.68
C ARG A 145 -9.52 12.66 -2.30
N VAL A 146 -9.30 11.49 -2.90
CA VAL A 146 -10.37 10.69 -3.53
C VAL A 146 -11.40 10.24 -2.48
N GLU A 147 -10.95 9.82 -1.30
CA GLU A 147 -11.83 9.44 -0.19
C GLU A 147 -12.71 10.61 0.24
N LYS A 148 -12.12 11.79 0.49
CA LYS A 148 -12.89 12.99 0.87
C LYS A 148 -13.85 13.44 -0.21
N GLU A 149 -13.44 13.40 -1.48
CA GLU A 149 -14.32 13.72 -2.61
C GLU A 149 -15.47 12.69 -2.72
N ALA A 150 -15.21 11.41 -2.49
CA ALA A 150 -16.22 10.36 -2.51
C ALA A 150 -17.20 10.47 -1.33
N GLU A 151 -16.71 10.77 -0.12
CA GLU A 151 -17.54 11.03 1.06
C GLU A 151 -18.45 12.25 0.83
N ALA A 152 -17.90 13.35 0.31
CA ALA A 152 -18.67 14.54 0.00
C ALA A 152 -19.76 14.26 -1.05
N LYS A 153 -19.41 13.57 -2.15
CA LYS A 153 -20.37 13.17 -3.19
C LYS A 153 -21.45 12.25 -2.63
N SER A 154 -21.07 11.25 -1.85
CA SER A 154 -22.00 10.32 -1.21
C SER A 154 -22.99 11.05 -0.29
N ALA A 155 -22.50 11.99 0.53
CA ALA A 155 -23.33 12.81 1.39
C ALA A 155 -24.32 13.67 0.59
N VAL A 156 -23.86 14.31 -0.49
CA VAL A 156 -24.72 15.10 -1.39
C VAL A 156 -25.80 14.21 -2.02
N THR A 157 -25.42 13.07 -2.60
CA THR A 157 -26.37 12.15 -3.22
C THR A 157 -27.38 11.60 -2.21
N ARG A 158 -26.96 11.33 -0.97
CA ARG A 158 -27.87 10.92 0.11
C ARG A 158 -28.85 12.02 0.47
N CYS A 159 -28.39 13.26 0.66
CA CYS A 159 -29.24 14.40 0.94
C CYS A 159 -30.24 14.66 -0.21
N GLU A 160 -29.81 14.54 -1.46
CA GLU A 160 -30.68 14.65 -2.64
C GLU A 160 -31.74 13.54 -2.68
N ALA A 161 -31.37 12.31 -2.36
CA ALA A 161 -32.30 11.19 -2.29
C ALA A 161 -33.33 11.40 -1.16
N GLU A 162 -32.89 11.79 0.03
CA GLU A 162 -33.77 12.11 1.16
C GLU A 162 -34.71 13.29 0.84
N ALA A 163 -34.22 14.32 0.16
CA ALA A 163 -35.04 15.45 -0.28
C ALA A 163 -36.12 15.02 -1.28
N LYS A 164 -35.77 14.20 -2.28
CA LYS A 164 -36.72 13.66 -3.26
C LYS A 164 -37.78 12.76 -2.62
N VAL A 165 -37.40 11.94 -1.65
CA VAL A 165 -38.37 11.12 -0.90
C VAL A 165 -39.37 12.01 -0.17
N ARG A 166 -38.89 13.04 0.55
CA ARG A 166 -39.78 13.99 1.23
C ARG A 166 -40.69 14.76 0.29
N GLU A 167 -40.18 15.14 -0.90
CA GLU A 167 -40.98 15.81 -1.93
C GLU A 167 -42.12 14.90 -2.41
N VAL A 168 -41.81 13.63 -2.72
CA VAL A 168 -42.81 12.64 -3.13
C VAL A 168 -43.82 12.36 -2.02
N ASP A 169 -43.38 12.25 -0.76
CA ASP A 169 -44.26 12.05 0.40
C ASP A 169 -45.21 13.24 0.58
N ALA A 170 -44.68 14.47 0.51
CA ALA A 170 -45.48 15.69 0.61
C ALA A 170 -46.49 15.81 -0.54
N GLU A 171 -46.09 15.47 -1.77
CA GLU A 171 -47.02 15.40 -2.91
C GLU A 171 -48.10 14.34 -2.70
N ALA A 172 -47.74 13.18 -2.16
CA ALA A 172 -48.67 12.10 -1.90
C ALA A 172 -49.68 12.49 -0.82
N GLU A 173 -49.22 13.14 0.26
CA GLU A 173 -50.08 13.68 1.33
C GLU A 173 -51.03 14.75 0.79
N ALA A 174 -50.53 15.69 -0.02
CA ALA A 174 -51.35 16.72 -0.66
C ALA A 174 -52.45 16.09 -1.54
N LYS A 175 -52.09 15.10 -2.38
CA LYS A 175 -53.05 14.36 -3.21
C LYS A 175 -54.06 13.59 -2.36
N CYS A 176 -53.64 12.96 -1.25
CA CYS A 176 -54.55 12.27 -0.34
C CYS A 176 -55.53 13.25 0.32
N ALA A 177 -55.06 14.41 0.78
CA ALA A 177 -55.91 15.45 1.37
C ALA A 177 -56.91 16.00 0.34
N ASP A 178 -56.49 16.24 -0.90
CA ASP A 178 -57.37 16.65 -1.99
C ASP A 178 -58.46 15.61 -2.29
N LEU A 179 -58.08 14.33 -2.36
CA LEU A 179 -59.03 13.23 -2.57
C LEU A 179 -60.00 13.08 -1.40
N GLN A 180 -59.53 13.25 -0.15
CA GLN A 180 -60.39 13.25 1.03
C GLN A 180 -61.38 14.42 0.97
N ALA A 181 -60.92 15.63 0.66
CA ALA A 181 -61.78 16.80 0.53
C ALA A 181 -62.81 16.64 -0.60
N GLN A 182 -62.43 16.02 -1.72
CA GLN A 182 -63.37 15.68 -2.80
C GLN A 182 -64.39 14.62 -2.34
N GLY A 183 -63.95 13.61 -1.60
CA GLY A 183 -64.81 12.59 -1.00
C GLY A 183 -65.83 13.20 -0.03
N GLU A 184 -65.40 14.08 0.86
CA GLU A 184 -66.28 14.80 1.79
C GLU A 184 -67.28 15.69 1.05
N LYS A 185 -66.84 16.44 0.03
CA LYS A 185 -67.75 17.23 -0.82
C LYS A 185 -68.82 16.36 -1.48
N ALA A 186 -68.43 15.20 -1.99
CA ALA A 186 -69.38 14.25 -2.59
C ALA A 186 -70.37 13.69 -1.55
N LEU A 187 -69.90 13.38 -0.34
CA LEU A 187 -70.74 12.95 0.77
C LEU A 187 -71.71 14.05 1.20
N PHE A 188 -71.25 15.28 1.43
CA PHE A 188 -72.11 16.41 1.75
C PHE A 188 -73.15 16.69 0.66
N HIS A 189 -72.78 16.52 -0.60
CA HIS A 189 -73.74 16.63 -1.70
C HIS A 189 -74.80 15.52 -1.65
N ALA A 190 -74.38 14.27 -1.45
CA ALA A 190 -75.28 13.13 -1.31
C ALA A 190 -76.22 13.29 -0.10
N GLU A 191 -75.70 13.73 1.04
CA GLU A 191 -76.47 14.05 2.25
C GLU A 191 -77.44 15.22 2.02
N GLY A 192 -77.02 16.26 1.32
CA GLY A 192 -77.87 17.38 0.95
C GLY A 192 -79.08 16.95 0.10
N VAL A 193 -78.90 15.96 -0.76
CA VAL A 193 -79.99 15.39 -1.58
C VAL A 193 -80.84 14.37 -0.79
N SER A 194 -80.23 13.57 0.09
CA SER A 194 -80.93 12.53 0.85
C SER A 194 -81.69 13.08 2.05
N ALA A 195 -81.18 14.09 2.75
CA ALA A 195 -81.78 14.68 3.93
C ALA A 195 -83.23 15.17 3.72
N PRO A 196 -83.57 15.93 2.65
CA PRO A 196 -84.96 16.32 2.41
C PRO A 196 -85.85 15.11 2.08
N LYS A 197 -85.34 14.13 1.31
CA LYS A 197 -86.08 12.89 1.00
C LYS A 197 -86.35 12.05 2.26
N ASN A 198 -85.40 12.00 3.19
CA ASN A 198 -85.58 11.33 4.46
C ASN A 198 -86.58 12.08 5.35
N ARG A 199 -86.55 13.41 5.36
CA ARG A 199 -87.56 14.22 6.08
C ARG A 199 -88.96 13.97 5.55
N THR A 200 -89.17 14.01 4.23
CA THR A 200 -90.49 13.75 3.64
C THR A 200 -90.95 12.31 3.90
N LEU A 201 -90.05 11.33 3.84
CA LEU A 201 -90.35 9.95 4.22
C LEU A 201 -90.75 9.85 5.70
N HIS A 202 -90.05 10.53 6.60
CA HIS A 202 -90.37 10.56 8.03
C HIS A 202 -91.71 11.26 8.32
N GLU A 203 -92.00 12.37 7.66
CA GLU A 203 -93.29 13.06 7.77
C GLU A 203 -94.43 12.17 7.26
N HIS A 204 -94.25 11.51 6.12
CA HIS A 204 -95.23 10.59 5.54
C HIS A 204 -95.47 9.38 6.45
N THR A 205 -94.41 8.76 6.97
CA THR A 205 -94.54 7.63 7.92
C THR A 205 -95.21 8.06 9.22
N THR A 206 -94.90 9.25 9.73
CA THR A 206 -95.60 9.82 10.90
C THR A 206 -97.07 10.07 10.61
N SER A 207 -97.40 10.59 9.43
CA SER A 207 -98.78 10.78 8.98
C SER A 207 -99.54 9.45 8.89
N LEU A 208 -98.93 8.42 8.30
CA LEU A 208 -99.50 7.06 8.26
C LEU A 208 -99.71 6.49 9.67
N LEU A 209 -98.79 6.72 10.60
CA LEU A 209 -98.95 6.29 11.99
C LEU A 209 -100.10 7.03 12.68
N ARG A 210 -100.29 8.34 12.40
CA ARG A 210 -101.45 9.10 12.90
C ARG A 210 -102.75 8.57 12.33
N LEU A 211 -102.81 8.27 11.02
CA LEU A 211 -103.98 7.67 10.40
C LEU A 211 -104.29 6.30 11.02
N ARG A 212 -103.29 5.44 11.19
CA ARG A 212 -103.44 4.15 11.88
C ARG A 212 -103.96 4.31 13.31
N ALA A 213 -103.48 5.32 14.04
CA ALA A 213 -103.97 5.62 15.38
C ALA A 213 -105.42 6.13 15.36
N GLN A 214 -105.80 6.94 14.37
CA GLN A 214 -107.18 7.39 14.18
C GLN A 214 -108.11 6.24 13.79
N ASP A 215 -107.70 5.35 12.89
CA ASP A 215 -108.44 4.13 12.54
C ASP A 215 -108.63 3.23 13.77
N ALA A 216 -107.58 3.08 14.60
CA ALA A 216 -107.66 2.34 15.86
C ALA A 216 -108.61 3.00 16.88
N LEU A 217 -108.72 4.33 16.88
CA LEU A 217 -109.68 5.06 17.72
C LEU A 217 -111.11 4.97 17.17
N ALA A 218 -111.28 5.05 15.85
CA ALA A 218 -112.58 4.97 15.18
C ALA A 218 -113.21 3.58 15.26
N SER A 219 -112.39 2.53 15.22
CA SER A 219 -112.84 1.14 15.44
C SER A 219 -113.21 0.83 16.89
N ASN A 220 -112.96 1.75 17.83
CA ASN A 220 -113.33 1.57 19.23
C ASN A 220 -114.71 2.17 19.52
N GLU A 221 -115.75 1.33 19.45
CA GLU A 221 -117.15 1.71 19.68
C GLU A 221 -117.44 2.28 21.10
N ARG A 222 -116.50 2.14 22.04
CA ARG A 222 -116.63 2.67 23.42
C ARG A 222 -115.97 4.03 23.63
N LEU A 223 -115.54 4.70 22.56
CA LEU A 223 -114.91 6.01 22.64
C LEU A 223 -115.96 7.11 22.90
N VAL A 224 -115.84 7.82 24.01
CA VAL A 224 -116.69 8.98 24.35
C VAL A 224 -115.91 10.27 24.08
N VAL A 225 -116.32 11.04 23.07
CA VAL A 225 -115.73 12.35 22.75
C VAL A 225 -116.47 13.44 23.53
N THR A 226 -115.82 14.07 24.51
CA THR A 226 -116.40 15.20 25.26
C THR A 226 -115.90 16.54 24.70
N GLY A 227 -116.82 17.47 24.41
CA GLY A 227 -116.50 18.83 23.91
C GLY A 227 -115.77 19.72 24.92
N THR A 228 -115.09 20.76 24.40
CA THR A 228 -114.11 21.61 25.11
C THR A 228 -114.68 22.50 26.22
N SER A 229 -115.99 22.77 26.27
CA SER A 229 -116.60 23.65 27.29
C SER A 229 -117.18 22.91 28.52
N GLY A 230 -117.33 21.59 28.47
CA GLY A 230 -117.79 20.73 29.59
C GLY A 230 -116.84 19.59 29.97
N GLY A 231 -115.78 19.37 29.18
CA GLY A 231 -114.92 18.18 29.26
C GLY A 231 -114.19 17.97 30.60
N LYS A 232 -113.85 19.01 31.36
CA LYS A 232 -113.18 18.84 32.68
C LYS A 232 -114.11 18.29 33.76
N ALA A 233 -115.39 18.68 33.74
CA ALA A 233 -116.37 18.18 34.70
C ALA A 233 -116.84 16.76 34.31
N ALA A 234 -117.06 16.51 33.02
CA ALA A 234 -117.39 15.19 32.50
C ALA A 234 -116.24 14.18 32.69
N ASN A 235 -114.99 14.55 32.42
CA ASN A 235 -113.84 13.68 32.71
C ASN A 235 -113.67 13.41 34.20
N ARG A 236 -113.95 14.39 35.07
CA ARG A 236 -113.92 14.16 36.53
C ARG A 236 -115.06 13.27 37.00
N MET A 237 -116.26 13.40 36.43
CA MET A 237 -117.37 12.46 36.71
C MET A 237 -117.07 11.05 36.22
N LEU A 238 -116.50 10.89 35.01
CA LEU A 238 -116.14 9.58 34.46
C LEU A 238 -114.96 8.96 35.22
N LEU A 239 -113.96 9.75 35.63
CA LEU A 239 -112.89 9.30 36.51
C LEU A 239 -113.43 8.91 37.89
N ALA A 240 -114.38 9.68 38.44
CA ALA A 240 -115.03 9.33 39.70
C ALA A 240 -115.86 8.05 39.57
N ASP A 241 -116.58 7.86 38.46
CA ASP A 241 -117.36 6.65 38.20
C ASP A 241 -116.47 5.41 37.95
N ALA A 242 -115.35 5.58 37.25
CA ALA A 242 -114.32 4.54 37.08
C ALA A 242 -113.63 4.20 38.41
N ALA A 243 -113.31 5.20 39.24
CA ALA A 243 -112.73 4.97 40.57
C ALA A 243 -113.72 4.31 41.53
N LEU A 244 -115.01 4.71 41.49
CA LEU A 244 -116.07 4.11 42.30
C LEU A 244 -116.42 2.69 41.85
N SER A 245 -116.31 2.37 40.56
CA SER A 245 -116.47 1.00 40.05
C SER A 245 -115.25 0.12 40.29
N ALA A 246 -114.06 0.70 40.49
CA ALA A 246 -112.83 -0.03 40.78
C ALA A 246 -112.57 -0.29 42.28
N LEU A 247 -113.41 0.23 43.19
CA LEU A 247 -113.26 0.00 44.64
C LEU A 247 -113.83 -1.37 45.06
N PRO A 248 -113.00 -2.31 45.58
CA PRO A 248 -113.46 -3.61 46.04
C PRO A 248 -114.24 -3.52 47.35
N THR A 249 -115.41 -4.14 47.36
CA THR A 249 -116.44 -4.18 48.40
C THR A 249 -115.93 -4.84 49.69
N ARG A 250 -115.71 -4.08 50.77
CA ARG A 250 -115.37 -4.64 52.10
C ARG A 250 -115.92 -3.81 53.28
N ARG A 251 -117.26 -3.79 53.37
CA ARG A 251 -118.19 -3.49 54.50
C ARG A 251 -119.32 -2.58 54.01
N GLY A 252 -120.51 -3.16 53.80
CA GLY A 252 -121.74 -2.45 53.43
C GLY A 252 -121.84 -2.17 51.93
N GLN A 253 -122.95 -2.59 51.32
CA GLN A 253 -123.35 -2.11 49.99
C GLN A 253 -123.49 -0.58 50.09
N ILE A 254 -122.74 0.17 49.29
CA ILE A 254 -123.17 1.54 48.98
C ILE A 254 -124.39 1.33 48.09
N ASP A 255 -125.57 1.55 48.66
CA ASP A 255 -126.83 1.40 47.93
C ASP A 255 -126.80 2.29 46.67
N LYS A 256 -127.45 1.83 45.59
CA LYS A 256 -127.51 2.60 44.33
C LYS A 256 -128.01 4.03 44.55
N GLU A 257 -128.82 4.22 45.58
CA GLU A 257 -129.34 5.51 46.02
C GLU A 257 -128.25 6.40 46.64
N GLU A 258 -127.37 5.87 47.49
CA GLU A 258 -126.21 6.59 48.06
C GLU A 258 -125.16 6.95 46.99
N ARG A 259 -124.94 6.08 46.01
CA ARG A 259 -124.07 6.37 44.85
C ARG A 259 -124.65 7.48 43.98
N SER A 260 -125.96 7.46 43.73
CA SER A 260 -126.64 8.53 43.00
C SER A 260 -126.66 9.84 43.79
N ALA A 261 -126.80 9.77 45.12
CA ALA A 261 -126.77 10.92 46.02
C ALA A 261 -125.38 11.56 46.06
N LEU A 262 -124.31 10.78 46.21
CA LEU A 262 -122.92 11.26 46.17
C LEU A 262 -122.56 11.84 44.81
N LEU A 263 -122.97 11.21 43.71
CA LEU A 263 -122.74 11.76 42.36
C LEU A 263 -123.57 13.03 42.11
N SER A 264 -124.77 13.13 42.68
CA SER A 264 -125.58 14.35 42.63
C SER A 264 -125.02 15.46 43.52
N GLU A 265 -124.50 15.16 44.70
CA GLU A 265 -123.78 16.13 45.56
C GLU A 265 -122.48 16.58 44.91
N LEU A 266 -121.73 15.69 44.27
CA LEU A 266 -120.50 16.06 43.57
C LEU A 266 -120.80 16.90 42.32
N ALA A 267 -121.93 16.65 41.65
CA ALA A 267 -122.45 17.49 40.57
C ALA A 267 -122.90 18.87 41.09
N VAL A 268 -123.57 18.95 42.24
CA VAL A 268 -124.00 20.21 42.89
C VAL A 268 -122.80 21.00 43.45
N ALA A 269 -121.83 20.34 44.08
CA ALA A 269 -120.60 20.93 44.61
C ALA A 269 -119.66 21.44 43.50
N SER A 270 -119.76 20.87 42.29
CA SER A 270 -119.08 21.39 41.10
C SER A 270 -119.71 22.68 40.53
N GLY A 271 -120.79 23.18 41.14
CA GLY A 271 -121.25 24.56 41.04
C GLY A 271 -121.90 24.95 39.71
N ARG A 272 -122.38 24.01 38.90
CA ARG A 272 -123.06 24.33 37.63
C ARG A 272 -124.24 23.39 37.35
N ALA A 273 -125.45 23.93 37.49
CA ALA A 273 -126.75 23.28 37.27
C ALA A 273 -127.09 23.01 35.78
N GLY A 274 -126.11 22.53 34.99
CA GLY A 274 -126.23 22.43 33.53
C GLY A 274 -125.63 21.17 32.91
N VAL A 275 -125.56 20.06 33.64
CA VAL A 275 -125.10 18.79 33.08
C VAL A 275 -126.30 18.00 32.55
N ARG A 276 -126.51 18.03 31.23
CA ARG A 276 -127.45 17.13 30.54
C ARG A 276 -126.67 15.89 30.07
N LEU A 277 -126.84 14.78 30.79
CA LEU A 277 -126.35 13.48 30.34
C LEU A 277 -127.35 12.92 29.32
N HIS A 278 -127.00 13.01 28.03
CA HIS A 278 -127.70 12.22 27.00
C HIS A 278 -127.18 10.79 27.06
N VAL A 279 -127.88 9.94 27.80
CA VAL A 279 -127.74 8.49 27.63
C VAL A 279 -128.53 8.15 26.36
N GLY A 280 -127.81 7.88 25.27
CA GLY A 280 -128.42 7.50 24.00
C GLY A 280 -129.23 6.22 24.17
N THR A 281 -130.55 6.34 24.23
CA THR A 281 -131.46 5.22 23.93
C THR A 281 -131.43 5.00 22.42
N GLY A 282 -131.28 3.74 22.02
CA GLY A 282 -131.07 3.33 20.64
C GLY A 282 -132.06 3.99 19.67
N GLY A 283 -131.52 4.74 18.72
CA GLY A 283 -132.25 5.40 17.66
C GLY A 283 -131.35 5.51 16.43
N ALA A 284 -131.72 4.71 15.42
CA ALA A 284 -131.33 4.70 14.00
C ALA A 284 -130.14 5.58 13.55
N ALA A 285 -129.13 4.90 13.00
CA ALA A 285 -128.08 5.50 12.19
C ALA A 285 -128.65 6.20 10.93
N PRO A 286 -128.22 7.42 10.60
CA PRO A 286 -128.29 7.92 9.24
C PRO A 286 -127.01 7.49 8.49
N ARG A 287 -127.18 6.62 7.48
CA ARG A 287 -126.19 6.40 6.42
C ARG A 287 -125.99 7.71 5.66
N TRP A 288 -124.74 8.14 5.54
CA TRP A 288 -124.32 9.07 4.51
C TRP A 288 -123.08 8.47 3.84
N GLU A 289 -123.16 8.38 2.52
CA GLU A 289 -122.08 8.04 1.58
C GLU A 289 -120.93 9.05 1.67
#